data_AF-A0A3G2LQP7-F1
#
_entry.id   AF-A0A3G2LQP7-F1
#
_cell.length_a   1.000
_cell.length_b   1.000
_cell.length_c   1.000
_cell.angle_alpha   90.00
_cell.angle_beta   90.00
_cell.angle_gamma   90.00
#
_symmetry.space_group_name_H-M   'P 1'
#
loop_
_entity.id
_entity.type
_entity.pdbx_description
1 polymer ?
#
loop_
_entity_poly.entity_id
_entity_poly.type
_entity_poly.pdbx_seq_one_letter_code
_entity_poly.pdbx_strand_id
1 'polypeptide(L)'
;MILGKDSRNLIDELKNFKGVKINKLYCLDEDSFVMDFIYPRYNSVSSLFYDTNSIVISHRIVDGIEKWKIIASSSMVSHILEKLENTTNLIDFKEINLKKLERLLDKLTDRNLSFLKIAHKQGLFDYPKRKTLLSLSKELGIKPNTLLYHIRKSESSLLEILIDEYYSLL
;
A
#
# COMPACT_ATOMS: atom_id res chain seq x y z
N MET A 1 18.23 0.16 14.32
CA MET A 1 19.68 0.41 14.26
C MET A 1 20.25 -0.08 15.58
N ILE A 2 21.18 -1.03 15.53
CA ILE A 2 21.88 -1.61 16.68
C ILE A 2 23.32 -1.10 16.61
N LEU A 3 23.81 -0.49 17.68
CA LEU A 3 25.13 0.15 17.75
C LEU A 3 25.86 -0.30 19.02
N GLY A 4 27.15 -0.60 18.90
CA GLY A 4 28.04 -0.86 20.04
C GLY A 4 28.93 -2.09 19.85
N LYS A 5 30.00 -2.17 20.63
CA LYS A 5 31.02 -3.25 20.55
C LYS A 5 30.44 -4.66 20.74
N ASP A 6 29.34 -4.77 21.49
CA ASP A 6 28.66 -6.04 21.76
C ASP A 6 27.57 -6.37 20.73
N SER A 7 27.42 -5.57 19.67
CA SER A 7 26.35 -5.73 18.68
C SER A 7 26.35 -7.12 18.03
N ARG A 8 27.53 -7.72 17.81
CA ARG A 8 27.63 -9.08 17.25
C ARG A 8 27.07 -10.14 18.18
N ASN A 9 27.41 -10.08 19.46
CA ASN A 9 26.91 -11.02 20.46
C ASN A 9 25.38 -10.92 20.56
N LEU A 10 24.84 -9.70 20.63
CA LEU A 10 23.40 -9.47 20.63
C LEU A 10 22.71 -10.01 19.36
N ILE A 11 23.31 -9.81 18.19
CA ILE A 11 22.78 -10.35 16.92
C ILE A 11 22.73 -11.88 16.95
N ASP A 12 23.78 -12.53 17.46
CA ASP A 12 23.84 -13.98 17.52
C ASP A 12 22.88 -14.57 18.56
N GLU A 13 22.67 -13.88 19.68
CA GLU A 13 21.59 -14.21 20.63
C GLU A 13 20.21 -14.12 19.97
N LEU A 14 19.95 -13.03 19.23
CA LEU A 14 18.67 -12.83 18.54
C LEU A 14 18.42 -13.86 17.44
N LYS A 15 19.46 -14.30 16.69
CA LYS A 15 19.34 -15.38 15.69
C LYS A 15 18.88 -16.70 16.32
N ASN A 16 19.30 -16.95 17.56
CA ASN A 16 19.03 -18.20 18.27
C ASN A 16 17.78 -18.12 19.15
N PHE A 17 17.16 -16.94 19.30
CA PHE A 17 15.99 -16.77 20.15
C PHE A 17 14.72 -17.29 19.45
N LYS A 18 14.07 -18.30 20.06
CA LYS A 18 12.88 -19.00 19.52
C LYS A 18 11.64 -18.12 19.22
N GLY A 19 11.66 -16.84 19.56
CA GLY A 19 10.59 -15.87 19.28
C GLY A 19 10.99 -14.76 18.29
N VAL A 20 12.20 -14.76 17.76
CA VAL A 20 12.66 -13.72 16.82
C VAL A 20 12.82 -14.34 15.43
N LYS A 21 12.14 -13.77 14.44
CA LYS A 21 12.40 -14.05 13.03
C LYS A 21 13.13 -12.85 12.43
N ILE A 22 14.42 -13.01 12.13
CA ILE A 22 15.19 -11.97 11.45
C ILE A 22 14.81 -11.98 9.96
N ASN A 23 14.26 -10.86 9.47
CA ASN A 23 13.91 -10.67 8.07
C ASN A 23 15.12 -10.22 7.26
N LYS A 24 15.88 -9.24 7.77
CA LYS A 24 17.07 -8.68 7.12
C LYS A 24 18.09 -8.23 8.15
N LEU A 25 19.37 -8.36 7.81
CA LEU A 25 20.49 -7.84 8.59
C LEU A 25 21.47 -7.16 7.64
N TYR A 26 21.75 -5.89 7.89
CA TYR A 26 22.73 -5.09 7.18
C TYR A 26 23.86 -4.71 8.12
N CYS A 27 25.09 -4.97 7.73
CA CYS A 27 26.30 -4.50 8.41
C CYS A 27 26.71 -3.16 7.78
N LEU A 28 26.79 -2.10 8.57
CA LEU A 28 27.22 -0.77 8.10
C LEU A 28 28.73 -0.59 8.31
N ASP A 29 29.24 -1.03 9.46
CA ASP A 29 30.67 -1.10 9.82
C ASP A 29 30.89 -2.17 10.92
N GLU A 30 32.10 -2.27 11.49
CA GLU A 30 32.46 -3.35 12.44
C GLU A 30 31.53 -3.47 13.65
N ASP A 31 30.96 -2.34 14.11
CA ASP A 31 30.16 -2.22 15.35
C ASP A 31 28.72 -1.73 15.09
N SER A 32 28.33 -1.54 13.82
CA SER A 32 27.06 -0.93 13.44
C SER A 32 26.22 -1.80 12.51
N PHE A 33 24.99 -2.09 12.92
CA PHE A 33 24.09 -2.98 12.20
C PHE A 33 22.66 -2.42 12.08
N VAL A 34 21.99 -2.72 10.98
CA VAL A 34 20.55 -2.50 10.81
C VAL A 34 19.88 -3.85 10.66
N MET A 35 19.04 -4.21 11.64
CA MET A 35 18.27 -5.43 11.63
C MET A 35 16.78 -5.11 11.48
N ASP A 36 16.14 -5.80 10.54
CA ASP A 36 14.69 -5.95 10.41
C ASP A 36 14.35 -7.35 10.95
N PHE A 37 13.53 -7.40 11.98
CA PHE A 37 13.12 -8.65 12.62
C PHE A 37 11.67 -8.55 13.10
N ILE A 38 11.01 -9.69 13.15
CA ILE A 38 9.67 -9.86 13.74
C ILE A 38 9.86 -10.54 15.08
N TYR A 39 9.34 -9.92 16.12
CA TYR A 39 9.22 -10.52 17.44
C TYR A 39 7.74 -10.56 17.80
N PRO A 40 7.03 -11.68 17.59
CA PRO A 40 5.62 -11.78 17.98
C PRO A 40 5.55 -11.72 19.51
N ARG A 41 5.09 -10.59 20.04
CA ARG A 41 4.77 -10.51 21.47
C ARG A 41 3.50 -11.32 21.73
N TYR A 42 3.52 -12.17 22.74
CA TYR A 42 2.34 -12.92 23.17
C TYR A 42 1.20 -11.94 23.46
N ASN A 43 -0.01 -12.25 22.96
CA ASN A 43 -1.19 -11.38 23.04
C ASN A 43 -0.99 -9.98 22.44
N SER A 44 -0.35 -9.87 21.28
CA SER A 44 -0.23 -8.60 20.55
C SER A 44 -0.93 -8.66 19.20
N VAL A 45 -1.21 -7.49 18.63
CA VAL A 45 -1.68 -7.36 17.25
C VAL A 45 -0.70 -8.03 16.27
N SER A 46 0.60 -7.91 16.53
CA SER A 46 1.63 -8.55 15.70
C SER A 46 1.59 -10.09 15.74
N SER A 47 1.26 -10.70 16.89
CA SER A 47 1.10 -12.16 16.97
C SER A 47 -0.14 -12.63 16.23
N LEU A 48 -1.25 -11.90 16.33
CA LEU A 48 -2.45 -12.20 15.56
C LEU A 48 -2.18 -12.22 14.05
N PHE A 49 -1.45 -11.23 13.53
CA PHE A 49 -1.10 -11.18 12.11
C PHE A 49 -0.15 -12.31 11.71
N TYR A 50 0.78 -12.69 12.59
CA TYR A 50 1.62 -13.85 12.37
C TYR A 50 0.81 -15.16 12.30
N ASP A 51 -0.08 -15.39 13.26
CA ASP A 51 -0.86 -16.62 13.38
C ASP A 51 -1.88 -16.79 12.23
N THR A 52 -2.34 -15.67 11.67
CA THR A 52 -3.24 -15.64 10.50
C THR A 52 -2.50 -15.64 9.17
N ASN A 53 -1.17 -15.80 9.20
CA ASN A 53 -0.30 -15.76 8.03
C ASN A 53 -0.47 -14.48 7.20
N SER A 54 -0.74 -13.36 7.88
CA SER A 54 -0.88 -12.04 7.28
C SER A 54 0.49 -11.40 7.06
N ILE A 55 0.64 -10.65 5.97
CA ILE A 55 1.86 -9.90 5.65
C ILE A 55 1.67 -8.47 6.15
N VAL A 56 2.53 -8.01 7.06
CA VAL A 56 2.54 -6.63 7.53
C VAL A 56 3.28 -5.75 6.52
N ILE A 57 2.57 -4.81 5.88
CA ILE A 57 3.16 -3.82 4.97
C ILE A 57 3.77 -2.67 5.75
N SER A 58 3.07 -2.17 6.77
CA SER A 58 3.55 -1.07 7.59
C SER A 58 2.94 -1.08 8.99
N HIS A 59 3.74 -0.67 9.96
CA HIS A 59 3.34 -0.44 11.34
C HIS A 59 3.88 0.93 11.78
N ARG A 60 3.00 1.78 12.33
CA ARG A 60 3.37 3.09 12.88
C ARG A 60 2.60 3.33 14.17
N ILE A 61 3.22 4.02 15.12
CA ILE A 61 2.57 4.47 16.35
C ILE A 61 2.51 5.99 16.31
N VAL A 62 1.31 6.55 16.39
CA VAL A 62 1.06 8.01 16.36
C VAL A 62 0.09 8.33 17.49
N ASP A 63 0.49 9.22 18.41
CA ASP A 63 -0.33 9.64 19.57
C ASP A 63 -0.88 8.47 20.40
N GLY A 64 -0.05 7.42 20.57
CA GLY A 64 -0.42 6.20 21.31
C GLY A 64 -1.33 5.24 20.53
N ILE A 65 -1.67 5.55 19.28
CA ILE A 65 -2.47 4.70 18.40
C ILE A 65 -1.57 3.92 17.46
N GLU A 66 -1.68 2.60 17.48
CA GLU A 66 -1.02 1.74 16.50
C GLU A 66 -1.82 1.73 15.18
N LYS A 67 -1.15 2.05 14.08
CA LYS A 67 -1.70 2.01 12.72
C LYS A 67 -1.02 0.89 11.94
N TRP A 68 -1.82 -0.09 11.55
CA TRP A 68 -1.36 -1.30 10.86
C TRP A 68 -1.90 -1.33 9.44
N LYS A 69 -1.03 -1.67 8.48
CA LYS A 69 -1.43 -2.04 7.12
C LYS A 69 -0.95 -3.44 6.85
N ILE A 70 -1.88 -4.33 6.51
CA ILE A 70 -1.61 -5.75 6.29
C ILE A 70 -2.21 -6.23 4.97
N ILE A 71 -1.68 -7.33 4.46
CA ILE A 71 -2.31 -8.17 3.44
C ILE A 71 -2.69 -9.46 4.15
N ALA A 72 -3.96 -9.84 4.05
CA ALA A 72 -4.47 -11.07 4.63
C ALA A 72 -5.26 -11.85 3.58
N SER A 73 -5.40 -13.17 3.80
CA SER A 73 -6.38 -13.95 3.04
C SER A 73 -7.78 -13.42 3.30
N SER A 74 -8.60 -13.26 2.25
CA SER A 74 -9.99 -12.80 2.40
C SER A 74 -10.81 -13.67 3.35
N SER A 75 -10.50 -14.97 3.43
CA SER A 75 -11.16 -15.91 4.36
C SER A 75 -10.81 -15.66 5.83
N MET A 76 -9.69 -14.98 6.11
CA MET A 76 -9.22 -14.72 7.48
C MET A 76 -9.63 -13.34 8.00
N VAL A 77 -10.13 -12.45 7.15
CA VAL A 77 -10.45 -11.06 7.53
C VAL A 77 -11.44 -11.02 8.69
N SER A 78 -12.54 -11.77 8.62
CA SER A 78 -13.54 -11.82 9.69
C SER A 78 -12.96 -12.32 11.02
N HIS A 79 -12.09 -13.33 10.98
CA HIS A 79 -11.42 -13.85 12.17
C HIS A 79 -10.44 -12.84 12.78
N ILE A 80 -9.68 -12.13 11.94
CA ILE A 80 -8.77 -11.07 12.37
C ILE A 80 -9.55 -9.95 13.06
N LEU A 81 -10.64 -9.48 12.45
CA LEU A 81 -11.47 -8.41 13.01
C LEU A 81 -12.08 -8.82 14.35
N GLU A 82 -12.68 -10.00 14.42
CA GLU A 82 -13.23 -10.55 15.68
C GLU A 82 -12.15 -10.60 16.78
N LYS A 83 -10.93 -11.05 16.46
CA LYS A 83 -9.83 -11.08 17.42
C LYS A 83 -9.39 -9.68 17.85
N LEU A 84 -9.32 -8.72 16.93
CA LEU A 84 -8.96 -7.34 17.26
C LEU A 84 -10.01 -6.68 18.16
N GLU A 85 -11.30 -6.83 17.84
CA GLU A 85 -12.40 -6.29 18.64
C GLU A 85 -12.42 -6.86 20.07
N ASN A 86 -12.06 -8.14 20.23
CA ASN A 86 -12.04 -8.80 21.53
C ASN A 86 -10.78 -8.55 22.36
N THR A 87 -9.66 -8.17 21.74
CA THR A 87 -8.35 -8.07 22.42
C THR A 87 -7.78 -6.66 22.46
N THR A 88 -8.36 -5.73 21.71
CA THR A 88 -7.87 -4.36 21.57
C THR A 88 -9.03 -3.37 21.59
N ASN A 89 -8.73 -2.09 21.81
CA ASN A 89 -9.66 -1.01 21.52
C ASN A 89 -9.55 -0.65 20.03
N LEU A 90 -10.23 -1.40 19.17
CA LEU A 90 -10.23 -1.17 17.73
C LEU A 90 -10.91 0.17 17.42
N ILE A 91 -10.12 1.17 17.01
CA ILE A 91 -10.63 2.52 16.71
C ILE A 91 -11.32 2.55 15.35
N ASP A 92 -10.67 1.97 14.33
CA ASP A 92 -11.14 1.96 12.96
C ASP A 92 -10.49 0.79 12.19
N PHE A 93 -11.19 0.28 11.19
CA PHE A 93 -10.64 -0.67 10.24
C PHE A 93 -11.19 -0.42 8.84
N LYS A 94 -10.36 -0.70 7.84
CA LYS A 94 -10.77 -0.64 6.45
C LYS A 94 -10.26 -1.84 5.68
N GLU A 95 -11.20 -2.58 5.09
CA GLU A 95 -10.90 -3.65 4.14
C GLU A 95 -10.80 -3.08 2.72
N ILE A 96 -9.68 -3.31 2.05
CA ILE A 96 -9.52 -3.03 0.62
C ILE A 96 -9.52 -4.37 -0.12
N ASN A 97 -10.63 -4.68 -0.78
CA ASN A 97 -10.74 -5.91 -1.55
C ASN A 97 -9.98 -5.76 -2.89
N LEU A 98 -8.80 -6.39 -2.98
CA LEU A 98 -7.94 -6.32 -4.16
C LEU A 98 -8.63 -6.84 -5.44
N LYS A 99 -9.58 -7.78 -5.35
CA LYS A 99 -10.33 -8.24 -6.53
C LYS A 99 -11.32 -7.18 -7.03
N LYS A 100 -11.89 -6.38 -6.13
CA LYS A 100 -12.73 -5.24 -6.51
C LYS A 100 -11.87 -4.18 -7.22
N LEU A 101 -10.67 -3.91 -6.69
CA LEU A 101 -9.71 -3.01 -7.33
C LEU A 101 -9.26 -3.53 -8.70
N GLU A 102 -8.93 -4.81 -8.82
CA GLU A 102 -8.58 -5.46 -10.09
C GLU A 102 -9.71 -5.32 -11.12
N ARG A 103 -10.96 -5.64 -10.75
CA ARG A 103 -12.13 -5.45 -11.64
C ARG A 103 -12.33 -3.99 -12.07
N LEU A 104 -12.04 -3.03 -11.19
CA LEU A 104 -12.12 -1.61 -11.55
C LEU A 104 -10.98 -1.20 -12.48
N LEU A 105 -9.79 -1.76 -12.30
CA LEU A 105 -8.65 -1.60 -13.20
C LEU A 105 -8.89 -2.28 -14.55
N ASP A 106 -9.59 -3.42 -14.60
CA ASP A 106 -9.96 -4.09 -15.86
C ASP A 106 -10.90 -3.23 -16.72
N LYS A 107 -11.71 -2.36 -16.12
CA LYS A 107 -12.54 -1.38 -16.86
C LYS A 107 -11.67 -0.34 -17.59
N LEU A 108 -10.45 -0.09 -17.10
CA LEU A 108 -9.45 0.76 -17.73
C LEU A 108 -8.65 -0.05 -18.75
N THR A 109 -9.14 -0.11 -19.99
CA THR A 109 -8.33 -0.70 -21.07
C THR A 109 -6.99 0.02 -21.20
N ASP A 110 -5.93 -0.72 -21.58
CA ASP A 110 -4.58 -0.16 -21.78
C ASP A 110 -4.59 1.08 -22.68
N ARG A 111 -5.48 1.09 -23.67
CA ARG A 111 -5.67 2.20 -24.60
C ARG A 111 -6.28 3.44 -23.94
N ASN A 112 -7.26 3.28 -23.05
CA ASN A 112 -7.84 4.40 -22.30
C ASN A 112 -6.79 5.03 -21.37
N LEU A 113 -6.12 4.19 -20.59
CA LEU A 113 -5.12 4.63 -19.61
C LEU A 113 -3.91 5.30 -20.26
N SER A 114 -3.45 4.77 -21.41
CA SER A 114 -2.34 5.36 -22.16
C SER A 114 -2.67 6.78 -22.65
N PHE A 115 -3.88 7.02 -23.19
CA PHE A 115 -4.28 8.38 -23.59
C PHE A 115 -4.35 9.34 -22.41
N LEU A 116 -4.92 8.91 -21.28
CA LEU A 116 -4.97 9.74 -20.08
C LEU A 116 -3.55 10.07 -19.57
N LYS A 117 -2.65 9.08 -19.55
CA LYS A 117 -1.24 9.25 -19.13
C LYS A 117 -0.49 10.22 -20.03
N ILE A 118 -0.68 10.12 -21.35
CA ILE A 118 -0.08 11.05 -22.32
C ILE A 118 -0.65 12.46 -22.10
N ALA A 119 -1.97 12.59 -21.99
CA ALA A 119 -2.64 13.87 -21.75
C ALA A 119 -2.13 14.56 -20.48
N HIS A 120 -1.98 13.81 -19.39
CA HIS A 120 -1.40 14.32 -18.15
C HIS A 120 0.06 14.77 -18.33
N LYS A 121 0.92 13.92 -18.88
CA LYS A 121 2.34 14.25 -19.10
C LYS A 121 2.54 15.49 -19.98
N GLN A 122 1.72 15.62 -21.02
CA GLN A 122 1.77 16.74 -21.95
C GLN A 122 1.18 18.03 -21.36
N GLY A 123 0.53 17.96 -20.19
CA GLY A 123 0.02 19.13 -19.50
C GLY A 123 -1.35 19.60 -20.01
N LEU A 124 -2.19 18.65 -20.43
CA LEU A 124 -3.59 18.93 -20.78
C LEU A 124 -4.41 19.42 -19.58
N PHE A 125 -4.03 18.99 -18.37
CA PHE A 125 -4.72 19.27 -17.11
C PHE A 125 -4.05 20.37 -16.28
N ASP A 126 -2.93 20.91 -16.73
CA ASP A 126 -2.22 21.95 -15.98
C ASP A 126 -2.97 23.28 -15.99
N TYR A 127 -2.62 24.14 -15.02
CA TYR A 127 -3.02 25.54 -15.03
C TYR A 127 -1.77 26.45 -14.95
N PRO A 128 -1.47 27.26 -15.99
CA PRO A 128 -2.11 27.29 -17.31
C PRO A 128 -1.84 25.99 -18.10
N LYS A 129 -2.76 25.63 -19.01
CA LYS A 129 -2.61 24.41 -19.84
C LYS A 129 -1.40 24.52 -20.75
N ARG A 130 -0.47 23.57 -20.67
CA ARG A 130 0.68 23.48 -21.59
C ARG A 130 0.29 22.92 -22.97
N LYS A 131 -0.79 22.15 -23.04
CA LYS A 131 -1.27 21.47 -24.25
C LYS A 131 -2.78 21.57 -24.36
N THR A 132 -3.30 21.76 -25.56
CA THR A 132 -4.75 21.71 -25.81
C THR A 132 -5.16 20.34 -26.32
N LEU A 133 -6.42 19.96 -26.11
CA LEU A 133 -6.97 18.70 -26.63
C LEU A 133 -6.79 18.61 -28.15
N LEU A 134 -7.02 19.73 -28.86
CA LEU A 134 -6.89 19.81 -30.32
C LEU A 134 -5.44 19.59 -30.78
N SER A 135 -4.46 20.20 -30.08
CA SER A 135 -3.04 20.01 -30.41
C SER A 135 -2.60 18.57 -30.14
N LEU A 136 -3.03 17.98 -29.03
CA LEU A 136 -2.71 16.61 -28.68
C LEU A 136 -3.37 15.59 -29.61
N SER A 137 -4.62 15.85 -30.02
CA SER A 137 -5.34 14.96 -30.96
C SER A 137 -4.66 14.92 -32.33
N LYS A 138 -4.14 16.07 -32.80
CA LYS A 138 -3.37 16.16 -34.06
C LYS A 138 -2.08 15.36 -33.98
N GLU A 139 -1.32 15.48 -32.88
CA GLU A 139 -0.07 14.74 -32.67
C GLU A 139 -0.29 13.23 -32.61
N LEU A 140 -1.37 12.79 -31.98
CA LEU A 140 -1.70 11.37 -31.85
C LEU A 140 -2.40 10.78 -33.09
N GLY A 141 -2.74 11.61 -34.08
CA GLY A 141 -3.48 11.16 -35.27
C GLY A 141 -4.90 10.68 -34.98
N ILE A 142 -5.56 11.23 -33.96
CA ILE A 142 -6.89 10.78 -33.48
C ILE A 142 -7.86 11.96 -33.50
N LYS A 143 -9.15 11.69 -33.77
CA LYS A 143 -10.19 12.72 -33.72
C LYS A 143 -10.30 13.30 -32.30
N PRO A 144 -10.46 14.63 -32.13
CA PRO A 144 -10.56 15.27 -30.81
C PRO A 144 -11.61 14.61 -29.90
N ASN A 145 -12.79 14.31 -30.45
CA ASN A 145 -13.89 13.69 -29.71
C ASN A 145 -13.57 12.26 -29.26
N THR A 146 -12.83 11.50 -30.05
CA THR A 146 -12.38 10.15 -29.70
C THR A 146 -11.34 10.19 -28.58
N LEU A 147 -10.38 11.12 -28.66
CA LEU A 147 -9.40 11.33 -27.58
C LEU A 147 -10.09 11.75 -26.28
N LEU A 148 -11.03 12.69 -26.36
CA LEU A 148 -11.83 13.13 -25.22
C LEU A 148 -12.64 11.99 -24.60
N TYR A 149 -13.25 11.13 -25.42
CA TYR A 149 -13.98 9.95 -24.94
C TYR A 149 -13.08 9.03 -24.10
N HIS A 150 -11.88 8.70 -24.60
CA HIS A 150 -10.95 7.84 -23.87
C HIS A 150 -10.47 8.47 -22.57
N ILE A 151 -10.19 9.78 -22.58
CA ILE A 151 -9.81 10.53 -21.38
C ILE A 151 -10.94 10.52 -20.36
N ARG A 152 -12.16 10.90 -20.76
CA ARG A 152 -13.34 10.97 -19.87
C ARG A 152 -13.72 9.62 -19.30
N LYS A 153 -13.64 8.56 -20.10
CA LYS A 153 -13.87 7.19 -19.64
C LYS A 153 -12.85 6.79 -18.58
N SER A 154 -11.58 7.13 -18.80
CA SER A 154 -10.51 6.87 -17.82
C SER A 154 -10.69 7.66 -16.53
N GLU A 155 -11.00 8.95 -16.64
CA GLU A 155 -11.31 9.83 -15.51
C GLU A 155 -12.46 9.25 -14.69
N SER A 156 -13.56 8.84 -15.33
CA SER A 156 -14.71 8.27 -14.63
C SER A 156 -14.37 6.99 -13.88
N SER A 157 -13.59 6.09 -14.46
CA SER A 157 -13.17 4.85 -13.78
C SER A 157 -12.22 5.12 -12.63
N LEU A 158 -11.27 6.06 -12.79
CA LEU A 158 -10.38 6.46 -11.71
C LEU A 158 -11.13 7.17 -10.59
N LEU A 159 -12.12 8.01 -10.92
CA LEU A 159 -12.99 8.64 -9.93
C LEU A 159 -13.84 7.61 -9.19
N GLU A 160 -14.36 6.57 -9.86
CA GLU A 160 -15.08 5.46 -9.21
C GLU A 160 -14.17 4.76 -8.18
N ILE A 161 -12.92 4.45 -8.56
CA ILE A 161 -11.90 3.88 -7.65
C ILE A 161 -11.64 4.84 -6.49
N LEU A 162 -11.35 6.11 -6.78
CA LEU A 162 -10.99 7.09 -5.77
C LEU A 162 -12.15 7.39 -4.83
N ILE A 163 -13.39 7.46 -5.30
CA ILE A 163 -14.58 7.72 -4.47
C ILE A 163 -14.84 6.51 -3.57
N ASP A 164 -14.83 5.30 -4.11
CA ASP A 164 -14.98 4.07 -3.33
C ASP A 164 -13.88 3.95 -2.26
N GLU A 165 -12.65 4.36 -2.57
CA GLU A 165 -11.54 4.35 -1.62
C GLU A 165 -11.50 5.57 -0.68
N TYR A 166 -11.92 6.76 -1.09
CA TYR A 166 -11.77 7.98 -0.30
C TYR A 166 -12.93 8.17 0.69
N TYR A 167 -14.17 7.85 0.30
CA TYR A 167 -15.31 7.91 1.24
C TYR A 167 -15.32 6.79 2.27
N SER A 168 -14.49 5.76 2.08
CA SER A 168 -14.23 4.75 3.10
C SER A 168 -13.08 5.12 4.05
N LEU A 169 -12.44 6.30 3.86
CA LEU A 169 -11.40 6.85 4.74
C LEU A 169 -11.87 8.06 5.57
N LEU A 170 -13.13 8.48 5.38
CA LEU A 170 -13.84 9.49 6.17
C LEU A 170 -14.88 8.79 7.05
#